data_AF-A0A3D1HUT1-F1
#
_entry.id   AF-A0A3D1HUT1-F1
#
_cell.length_a   1.000
_cell.length_b   1.000
_cell.length_c   1.000
_cell.angle_alpha   90.00
_cell.angle_beta   90.00
_cell.angle_gamma   90.00
#
_symmetry.space_group_name_H-M   'P 1'
#
loop_
_entity.id
_entity.type
_entity.pdbx_description
1 polymer ?
#
loop_
_entity_poly.entity_id
_entity_poly.type
_entity_poly.pdbx_seq_one_letter_code
_entity_poly.pdbx_strand_id
1 'polypeptide(L)'
;VSSYQLDNAERGFSYRQNAPLDMRMSKSGISAADIANTYSKEELVRILRDYGEEKFAFKIADRIISEREKAPIDTTLKLADIISSAVPARARRDGHPARKSFQAIRIA
;
A
#
# COMPACT_ATOMS: atom_id res chain seq x y z
N VAL A 1 9.75 17.49 -15.27
CA VAL A 1 9.09 16.90 -14.08
C VAL A 1 9.21 17.93 -12.96
N SER A 2 8.11 18.30 -12.29
CA SER A 2 8.18 19.33 -11.23
C SER A 2 8.93 18.78 -10.00
N SER A 3 9.65 19.64 -9.27
CA SER A 3 10.29 19.29 -7.99
C SER A 3 9.31 18.62 -7.01
N TYR A 4 8.04 19.06 -7.01
CA TYR A 4 6.98 18.45 -6.21
C TYR A 4 6.68 16.99 -6.61
N GLN A 5 6.78 16.65 -7.89
CA GLN A 5 6.56 15.27 -8.36
C GLN A 5 7.72 14.35 -7.98
N LEU A 6 8.95 14.87 -7.97
CA LEU A 6 10.15 14.16 -7.53
C LEU A 6 10.11 13.92 -6.01
N ASP A 7 9.79 14.94 -5.21
CA ASP A 7 9.63 14.80 -3.76
C ASP A 7 8.55 13.76 -3.40
N ASN A 8 7.43 13.76 -4.12
CA ASN A 8 6.38 12.74 -3.92
C ASN A 8 6.83 11.32 -4.30
N ALA A 9 7.70 11.18 -5.31
CA ALA A 9 8.25 9.90 -5.68
C ALA A 9 9.18 9.36 -4.59
N GLU A 10 10.10 10.18 -4.08
CA GLU A 10 11.05 9.81 -3.02
C GLU A 10 10.35 9.49 -1.69
N ARG A 11 9.20 10.12 -1.42
CA ARG A 11 8.39 9.87 -0.22
C ARG A 11 7.43 8.68 -0.32
N GLY A 12 7.49 7.94 -1.43
CA GLY A 12 6.75 6.68 -1.55
C GLY A 12 5.26 6.81 -1.85
N PHE A 13 4.80 7.95 -2.38
CA PHE A 13 3.39 8.09 -2.78
C PHE A 13 3.04 7.33 -4.07
N SER A 14 4.05 6.91 -4.84
CA SER A 14 3.87 6.23 -6.12
C SER A 14 3.93 4.71 -5.95
N TYR A 15 2.95 4.00 -6.50
CA TYR A 15 2.98 2.55 -6.68
C TYR A 15 3.70 2.10 -7.96
N ARG A 16 4.25 3.05 -8.75
CA ARG A 16 4.94 2.77 -10.03
C ARG A 16 6.45 2.93 -9.97
N GLN A 17 6.95 3.56 -8.92
CA GLN A 17 8.38 3.86 -8.75
C GLN A 17 8.81 3.29 -7.41
N ASN A 18 10.02 2.74 -7.37
CA ASN A 18 10.57 2.21 -6.13
C ASN A 18 11.03 3.33 -5.21
N ALA A 19 10.53 3.34 -3.99
CA ALA A 19 10.87 4.30 -2.96
C ALA A 19 10.58 3.69 -1.58
N PRO A 20 11.13 4.26 -0.49
CA PRO A 20 10.74 3.90 0.87
C PRO A 20 9.22 4.01 1.06
N LEU A 21 8.63 3.05 1.77
CA LEU A 21 7.20 2.99 2.02
C LEU A 21 6.81 3.97 3.16
N ASP A 22 6.90 5.28 2.90
CA ASP A 22 6.59 6.32 3.89
C ASP A 22 5.12 6.81 3.77
N MET A 23 4.76 7.44 2.64
CA MET A 23 3.44 8.03 2.36
C MET A 23 2.89 9.06 3.37
N ARG A 24 3.63 9.47 4.40
CA ARG A 24 3.15 10.50 5.31
C ARG A 24 3.20 11.85 4.60
N MET A 25 2.17 12.68 4.79
CA MET A 25 2.16 14.06 4.29
C MET A 25 3.02 14.99 5.16
N SER A 26 3.06 14.75 6.46
CA SER A 26 3.97 15.40 7.42
C SER A 26 5.18 14.50 7.69
N LYS A 27 6.27 15.01 8.30
CA LYS A 27 7.40 14.19 8.75
C LYS A 27 7.15 13.50 10.10
N SER A 28 5.90 13.49 10.57
CA SER A 28 5.47 12.95 11.86
C SER A 28 4.32 11.96 11.68
N GLY A 29 4.12 11.09 12.67
CA GLY A 29 3.07 10.08 12.66
C GLY A 29 3.52 8.74 12.07
N ILE A 30 2.53 7.84 11.94
CA ILE A 30 2.69 6.45 11.49
C ILE A 30 2.92 6.43 9.98
N SER A 31 3.95 5.71 9.54
CA SER A 31 4.24 5.54 8.11
C SER A 31 3.43 4.39 7.49
N ALA A 32 3.35 4.37 6.16
CA ALA A 32 2.75 3.24 5.44
C ALA A 32 3.48 1.92 5.74
N ALA A 33 4.79 1.95 5.95
CA ALA A 33 5.57 0.79 6.39
C ALA A 33 5.14 0.34 7.79
N ASP A 34 4.93 1.27 8.72
CA ASP A 34 4.45 0.93 10.06
C ASP A 34 3.07 0.27 9.99
N ILE A 35 2.14 0.84 9.23
CA ILE A 35 0.80 0.23 9.01
C ILE A 35 0.94 -1.19 8.45
N ALA A 36 1.69 -1.36 7.35
CA ALA A 36 1.84 -2.66 6.70
C ALA A 36 2.49 -3.71 7.61
N ASN A 37 3.47 -3.31 8.42
CA ASN A 37 4.26 -4.26 9.21
C ASN A 37 3.73 -4.50 10.63
N THR A 38 2.90 -3.60 11.19
CA THR A 38 2.49 -3.68 12.61
C THR A 38 1.00 -3.90 12.82
N TYR A 39 0.12 -3.44 11.92
CA TYR A 39 -1.32 -3.53 12.15
C TYR A 39 -1.81 -4.98 12.07
N SER A 40 -2.86 -5.30 12.82
CA SER A 40 -3.54 -6.58 12.72
C SER A 40 -4.20 -6.78 11.35
N LYS A 41 -4.55 -8.02 11.04
CA LYS A 41 -5.27 -8.33 9.80
C LYS A 41 -6.61 -7.59 9.73
N GLU A 42 -7.32 -7.52 10.85
CA GLU A 42 -8.62 -6.86 10.98
C GLU A 42 -8.51 -5.35 10.72
N GLU A 43 -7.48 -4.70 11.26
CA GLU A 43 -7.19 -3.28 11.02
C GLU A 43 -6.84 -3.02 9.55
N LEU A 44 -5.99 -3.87 8.94
CA LEU A 44 -5.66 -3.78 7.52
C LEU A 44 -6.90 -3.93 6.63
N VAL A 45 -7.77 -4.91 6.93
CA VAL A 45 -9.02 -5.10 6.20
C VAL A 45 -9.91 -3.87 6.33
N ARG A 46 -10.04 -3.31 7.53
CA ARG A 46 -10.84 -2.12 7.79
C ARG A 46 -10.33 -0.94 6.97
N ILE A 47 -9.02 -0.65 6.99
CA ILE A 47 -8.41 0.44 6.22
C ILE A 47 -8.69 0.27 4.73
N LEU A 48 -8.37 -0.91 4.19
CA LEU A 48 -8.50 -1.18 2.76
C LEU A 48 -9.95 -1.09 2.28
N ARG A 49 -10.90 -1.58 3.09
CA ARG A 49 -12.33 -1.56 2.76
C ARG A 49 -12.91 -0.17 2.92
N ASP A 50 -12.71 0.47 4.07
CA ASP A 50 -13.44 1.69 4.46
C ASP A 50 -12.83 2.94 3.80
N TYR A 51 -11.51 2.99 3.61
CA TYR A 51 -10.84 4.14 2.99
C TYR A 51 -10.48 3.92 1.51
N GLY A 52 -10.37 2.66 1.07
CA GLY A 52 -10.00 2.30 -0.30
C GLY A 52 -11.13 1.78 -1.17
N GLU A 53 -12.28 1.45 -0.58
CA GLU A 53 -13.36 0.73 -1.26
C GLU A 53 -12.84 -0.52 -1.99
N GLU A 54 -11.91 -1.24 -1.34
CA GLU A 54 -11.20 -2.36 -1.91
C GLU A 54 -11.99 -3.66 -1.76
N LYS A 55 -12.45 -4.21 -2.89
CA LYS A 55 -13.25 -5.44 -2.94
C LYS A 55 -12.47 -6.66 -2.45
N PHE A 56 -11.15 -6.62 -2.60
CA PHE A 56 -10.26 -7.72 -2.22
C PHE A 56 -9.54 -7.47 -0.88
N ALA A 57 -10.06 -6.57 -0.03
CA ALA A 57 -9.43 -6.15 1.23
C ALA A 57 -8.96 -7.34 2.09
N PHE A 58 -9.81 -8.36 2.26
CA PHE A 58 -9.45 -9.56 3.03
C PHE A 58 -8.25 -10.31 2.45
N LYS A 59 -8.22 -10.54 1.13
CA LYS A 59 -7.13 -11.26 0.46
C LYS A 59 -5.84 -10.45 0.44
N ILE A 60 -5.94 -9.14 0.29
CA ILE A 60 -4.79 -8.23 0.30
C ILE A 60 -4.19 -8.20 1.71
N ALA A 61 -5.01 -8.03 2.75
CA ALA A 61 -4.54 -8.05 4.14
C ALA A 61 -3.87 -9.38 4.47
N ASP A 62 -4.49 -10.50 4.10
CA ASP A 62 -3.91 -11.84 4.27
C ASP A 62 -2.52 -11.95 3.61
N ARG A 63 -2.38 -11.45 2.37
CA ARG A 63 -1.10 -11.46 1.68
C ARG A 63 -0.05 -10.56 2.34
N ILE A 64 -0.45 -9.39 2.84
CA ILE A 64 0.44 -8.49 3.58
C ILE A 64 0.98 -9.19 4.83
N ILE A 65 0.13 -9.86 5.60
CA ILE A 65 0.54 -10.63 6.80
C ILE A 65 1.54 -11.73 6.41
N SER A 66 1.19 -12.58 5.44
CA SER A 66 2.09 -13.68 5.03
C SER A 66 3.44 -13.21 4.46
N GLU A 67 3.48 -12.04 3.83
CA GLU A 67 4.72 -11.53 3.23
C GLU A 67 5.59 -10.78 4.24
N ARG A 68 5.00 -10.04 5.19
CA ARG A 68 5.77 -9.39 6.26
C ARG A 68 6.42 -10.39 7.23
N GLU A 69 5.81 -11.57 7.41
CA GLU A 69 6.40 -12.66 8.19
C GLU A 69 7.69 -13.21 7.56
N LYS A 70 7.86 -13.07 6.24
CA LYS A 70 9.06 -13.50 5.52
C LYS A 70 10.13 -12.41 5.53
N ALA A 71 9.74 -11.17 5.25
CA ALA A 71 10.63 -10.03 5.25
C ALA A 71 9.84 -8.71 5.36
N PRO A 72 10.35 -7.70 6.09
CA PRO A 72 9.69 -6.40 6.24
C PRO A 72 9.28 -5.76 4.91
N ILE A 73 8.10 -5.16 4.85
CA ILE A 73 7.60 -4.44 3.68
C ILE A 73 8.05 -2.99 3.79
N ASP A 74 9.14 -2.65 3.11
CA ASP A 74 9.88 -1.40 3.25
C ASP A 74 9.82 -0.50 2.01
N THR A 75 9.32 -1.02 0.89
CA THR A 75 9.28 -0.31 -0.40
C THR A 75 7.90 -0.33 -1.04
N THR A 76 7.64 0.73 -1.81
CA THR A 76 6.40 0.89 -2.57
C THR A 76 6.17 -0.22 -3.59
N LEU A 77 7.20 -0.64 -4.34
CA LEU A 77 7.03 -1.71 -5.33
C LEU A 77 6.72 -3.04 -4.65
N LYS A 78 7.39 -3.36 -3.53
CA LYS A 78 7.09 -4.57 -2.78
C LYS A 78 5.63 -4.60 -2.33
N LEU A 79 5.11 -3.50 -1.76
CA LEU A 79 3.69 -3.41 -1.40
C LEU A 79 2.77 -3.52 -2.63
N ALA A 80 3.12 -2.86 -3.74
CA ALA A 80 2.32 -2.89 -4.96
C ALA A 80 2.23 -4.30 -5.58
N ASP A 81 3.33 -5.05 -5.56
CA ASP A 81 3.41 -6.44 -6.02
C ASP A 81 2.59 -7.38 -5.14
N ILE A 82 2.71 -7.20 -3.81
CA ILE A 82 1.91 -7.92 -2.81
C ILE A 82 0.41 -7.74 -3.10
N ILE A 83 -0.06 -6.50 -3.26
CA ILE A 83 -1.46 -6.19 -3.56
C ILE A 83 -1.86 -6.80 -4.90
N SER A 84 -1.03 -6.64 -5.94
CA SER A 84 -1.33 -7.13 -7.28
C SER A 84 -1.44 -8.66 -7.34
N SER A 85 -0.67 -9.37 -6.51
CA SER A 85 -0.74 -10.83 -6.37
C SER A 85 -2.03 -11.32 -5.73
N ALA A 86 -2.68 -10.50 -4.89
CA ALA A 86 -3.94 -10.82 -4.23
C ALA A 86 -5.17 -10.52 -5.11
N VAL A 87 -5.02 -9.74 -6.19
CA VAL A 87 -6.11 -9.31 -7.07
C VAL A 87 -6.18 -10.17 -8.35
N PRO A 88 -7.34 -10.76 -8.70
CA PRO A 88 -7.50 -11.58 -9.90
C PRO A 88 -7.15 -10.83 -11.20
N ALA A 89 -6.56 -11.52 -12.17
CA ALA A 89 -6.09 -10.94 -13.43
C ALA A 89 -7.16 -10.13 -14.20
N ARG A 90 -8.43 -10.57 -14.13
CA ARG A 90 -9.56 -9.87 -14.74
C ARG A 90 -9.78 -8.49 -14.11
N ALA A 91 -9.69 -8.38 -12.79
CA ALA A 91 -9.88 -7.13 -12.06
C ALA A 91 -8.68 -6.16 -12.21
N ARG A 92 -7.51 -6.66 -12.63
CA ARG A 92 -6.33 -5.82 -12.92
C ARG A 92 -6.43 -5.03 -14.22
N ARG A 93 -7.45 -5.28 -15.05
CA ARG A 93 -7.62 -4.59 -16.34
C ARG A 93 -8.26 -3.21 -16.21
N ASP A 94 -8.98 -2.96 -15.12
CA ASP A 94 -9.72 -1.71 -14.88
C ASP A 94 -8.83 -0.59 -14.30
N GLY A 95 -7.53 -0.87 -14.10
CA GLY A 95 -6.55 0.05 -13.55
C GLY A 95 -5.48 -0.65 -12.73
N HIS A 96 -4.54 0.13 -12.19
CA HIS A 96 -3.49 -0.44 -11.34
C HIS A 96 -4.08 -0.97 -10.03
N PRO A 97 -3.92 -2.27 -9.69
CA PRO A 97 -4.57 -2.88 -8.53
C PRO A 97 -4.21 -2.20 -7.21
N ALA A 98 -2.96 -1.75 -7.07
CA ALA A 98 -2.49 -1.09 -5.86
C ALA A 98 -3.07 0.32 -5.62
N ARG A 99 -3.72 0.94 -6.61
CA ARG A 99 -4.14 2.35 -6.52
C ARG A 99 -5.07 2.62 -5.32
N LYS A 100 -6.08 1.76 -5.13
CA LYS A 100 -7.06 1.88 -4.05
C LYS A 100 -6.43 1.65 -2.68
N SER A 101 -5.62 0.60 -2.55
CA SER A 101 -4.92 0.29 -1.30
C SER A 101 -3.92 1.37 -0.90
N PHE A 102 -3.16 1.93 -1.86
CA PHE A 102 -2.24 3.04 -1.58
C PHE A 102 -2.99 4.28 -1.10
N GLN A 103 -4.13 4.59 -1.72
CA GLN A 103 -4.99 5.67 -1.27
C GLN A 103 -5.51 5.42 0.16
N ALA A 104 -5.94 4.19 0.46
CA ALA A 104 -6.46 3.80 1.77
C ALA A 104 -5.40 3.95 2.87
N ILE A 105 -4.21 3.38 2.66
CA ILE A 105 -3.10 3.42 3.62
C ILE A 105 -2.63 4.85 3.86
N ARG A 106 -2.68 5.72 2.84
CA ARG A 106 -2.34 7.14 2.97
C ARG A 106 -3.33 7.94 3.83
N ILE A 107 -4.59 7.51 3.90
CA ILE A 107 -5.66 8.21 4.65
C ILE A 107 -5.71 7.75 6.12
N ALA A 108 -5.33 6.50 6.38
CA ALA A 108 -5.29 5.89 7.71
C ALA A 108 -4.25 6.54 8.62
#